data_AF-A0A401UXR8-F1
#
_entry.id   AF-A0A401UXR8-F1
#
_cell.length_a   1.000
_cell.length_b   1.000
_cell.length_c   1.000
_cell.angle_alpha   90.00
_cell.angle_beta   90.00
_cell.angle_gamma   90.00
#
_symmetry.space_group_name_H-M   'P 1'
#
loop_
_entity.id
_entity.type
_entity.pdbx_description
1 polymer ?
#
loop_
_entity_poly.entity_id
_entity_poly.type
_entity_poly.pdbx_seq_one_letter_code
_entity_poly.pdbx_strand_id
1 'polypeptide(L)'
;MDEAPVLADLRAARDNLSARGEEAAAAALGHVIGGAEYAEYKEGWPWSDAQVRSLAELTARRLSDEADLYATAGDAARAEASRRGAAALEAYRPIRHEGGT
;
A
#
# COMPACT_ATOMS: atom_id res chain seq x y z
N MET A 1 12.45 20.35 -3.74
CA MET A 1 12.58 18.97 -3.27
C MET A 1 11.52 18.21 -4.03
N ASP A 2 11.93 17.21 -4.81
CA ASP A 2 11.03 16.44 -5.66
C ASP A 2 10.45 15.27 -4.86
N GLU A 3 9.17 14.98 -5.07
CA GLU A 3 8.43 13.88 -4.45
C GLU A 3 9.07 12.52 -4.77
N ALA A 4 8.99 11.57 -3.84
CA ALA A 4 9.34 10.17 -4.07
C ALA A 4 8.49 9.59 -5.22
N PRO A 5 9.07 9.14 -6.36
CA PRO A 5 8.30 8.63 -7.49
C PRO A 5 7.29 7.53 -7.12
N VAL A 6 7.64 6.69 -6.14
CA VAL A 6 6.75 5.63 -5.63
C VAL A 6 5.47 6.20 -5.01
N LEU A 7 5.54 7.36 -4.35
CA LEU A 7 4.36 7.96 -3.70
C LEU A 7 3.36 8.48 -4.75
N ALA A 8 3.86 9.07 -5.84
CA ALA A 8 3.05 9.50 -6.96
C ALA A 8 2.37 8.31 -7.67
N ASP A 9 3.11 7.23 -7.90
CA ASP A 9 2.57 5.98 -8.47
C ASP A 9 1.46 5.39 -7.58
N LEU A 10 1.67 5.35 -6.26
CA LEU A 10 0.66 4.87 -5.30
C LEU A 10 -0.61 5.73 -5.31
N ARG A 11 -0.50 7.05 -5.50
CA ARG A 11 -1.68 7.93 -5.61
C ARG A 11 -2.47 7.65 -6.89
N ALA A 12 -1.78 7.53 -8.03
CA ALA A 12 -2.42 7.19 -9.30
C ALA A 12 -3.12 5.82 -9.24
N ALA A 13 -2.48 4.86 -8.59
CA ALA A 13 -3.02 3.53 -8.32
C ALA A 13 -4.31 3.58 -7.51
N ARG A 14 -4.28 4.30 -6.39
CA ARG A 14 -5.42 4.48 -5.50
C ARG A 14 -6.58 5.08 -6.27
N ASP A 15 -6.34 6.14 -7.03
CA ASP A 15 -7.38 6.83 -7.77
C ASP A 15 -7.99 5.94 -8.86
N ASN A 16 -7.19 5.10 -9.53
CA ASN A 16 -7.70 4.08 -10.45
C ASN A 16 -8.58 3.04 -9.77
N LEU A 17 -8.15 2.53 -8.60
CA LEU A 17 -8.90 1.56 -7.82
C LEU A 17 -10.21 2.15 -7.29
N SER A 18 -10.20 3.38 -6.79
CA SER A 18 -11.40 4.10 -6.37
C SER A 18 -12.38 4.30 -7.53
N ALA A 19 -11.89 4.70 -8.71
CA ALA A 19 -12.74 4.86 -9.89
C ALA A 19 -13.42 3.55 -10.35
N ARG A 20 -12.83 2.40 -9.99
CA ARG A 20 -13.37 1.05 -10.26
C ARG A 20 -14.24 0.50 -9.13
N GLY A 21 -14.43 1.24 -8.04
CA GLY A 21 -15.16 0.79 -6.85
C GLY A 21 -14.40 -0.26 -6.03
N GLU A 22 -13.07 -0.34 -6.15
CA GLU A 22 -12.23 -1.26 -5.39
C GLU A 22 -11.79 -0.64 -4.04
N GLU A 23 -12.78 -0.25 -3.23
CA GLU A 23 -12.60 0.54 -2.01
C GLU A 23 -11.57 -0.05 -1.03
N ALA A 24 -11.59 -1.37 -0.81
CA ALA A 24 -10.65 -2.02 0.10
C ALA A 24 -9.19 -1.96 -0.41
N ALA A 25 -9.00 -2.09 -1.72
CA ALA A 25 -7.70 -1.98 -2.36
C ALA A 25 -7.19 -0.53 -2.32
N ALA A 26 -8.07 0.43 -2.65
CA ALA A 26 -7.76 1.85 -2.57
C ALA A 26 -7.43 2.30 -1.14
N ALA A 27 -8.19 1.82 -0.14
CA ALA A 27 -7.95 2.12 1.26
C ALA A 27 -6.57 1.63 1.75
N ALA A 28 -6.14 0.44 1.32
CA ALA A 28 -4.82 -0.09 1.65
C ALA A 28 -3.70 0.80 1.11
N LEU A 29 -3.81 1.26 -0.14
CA LEU A 29 -2.85 2.22 -0.70
C LEU A 29 -2.91 3.57 0.02
N GLY A 30 -4.12 4.03 0.36
CA GLY A 30 -4.34 5.26 1.13
C GLY A 30 -3.68 5.23 2.51
N HIS A 31 -3.62 4.08 3.17
CA HIS A 31 -2.92 3.92 4.45
C HIS A 31 -1.41 4.18 4.31
N VAL A 32 -0.78 3.65 3.27
CA VAL A 32 0.65 3.85 3.00
C VAL A 32 0.94 5.29 2.64
N ILE A 33 0.12 5.88 1.76
CA ILE A 33 0.25 7.29 1.34
C ILE A 33 0.14 8.21 2.56
N GLY A 34 -0.91 8.03 3.37
CA GLY A 34 -1.12 8.84 4.58
C GLY A 34 -0.02 8.65 5.61
N GLY A 35 0.54 7.44 5.74
CA GLY A 35 1.69 7.18 6.59
C GLY A 35 2.95 7.94 6.15
N ALA A 36 3.25 7.94 4.85
CA ALA A 36 4.37 8.68 4.28
C ALA A 36 4.19 10.20 4.42
N GLU A 37 3.01 10.74 4.09
CA GLU A 37 2.68 12.16 4.24
C GLU A 37 2.73 12.63 5.69
N TYR A 38 2.24 11.81 6.63
CA TYR A 38 2.31 12.12 8.05
C TYR A 38 3.75 12.17 8.56
N ALA A 39 4.60 11.25 8.09
CA ALA A 39 5.99 11.24 8.47
C ALA A 39 6.74 12.46 7.90
N GLU A 40 6.47 12.85 6.67
CA GLU A 40 6.98 14.11 6.11
C GLU A 40 6.56 15.32 6.94
N TYR A 41 5.29 15.40 7.31
CA TYR A 41 4.78 16.47 8.17
C TYR A 41 5.47 16.51 9.54
N LYS A 42 5.79 15.35 10.12
CA LYS A 42 6.40 15.26 11.46
C LYS A 42 7.91 15.45 11.45
N GLU A 43 8.60 14.91 10.47
CA GLU A 43 10.06 14.89 10.40
C GLU A 43 10.61 16.07 9.60
N GLY A 44 9.81 16.68 8.71
CA GLY A 44 10.22 17.82 7.90
C GLY A 44 10.99 17.45 6.63
N TRP A 45 11.08 16.16 6.31
CA TRP A 45 11.63 15.65 5.05
C TRP A 45 10.73 14.54 4.47
N PRO A 46 10.55 14.49 3.15
CA PRO A 46 9.82 13.40 2.52
C PRO A 46 10.54 12.08 2.74
N TRP A 47 9.77 11.01 2.94
CA TRP A 47 10.32 9.65 2.97
C TRP A 47 10.93 9.26 1.62
N SER A 48 12.03 8.52 1.68
CA SER A 48 12.63 7.89 0.51
C SER A 48 11.74 6.78 -0.06
N ASP A 49 11.92 6.47 -1.34
CA ASP A 49 11.28 5.32 -1.99
C ASP A 49 11.43 4.02 -1.20
N ALA A 50 12.60 3.78 -0.60
CA ALA A 50 12.85 2.59 0.19
C ALA A 50 11.97 2.53 1.46
N GLN A 51 11.75 3.67 2.12
CA GLN A 51 10.87 3.75 3.29
C GLN A 51 9.40 3.54 2.91
N VAL A 52 8.95 4.16 1.82
CA VAL A 52 7.58 3.99 1.31
C VAL A 52 7.32 2.53 0.90
N ARG A 53 8.27 1.89 0.21
CA ARG A 53 8.19 0.46 -0.15
C ARG A 53 8.16 -0.44 1.08
N SER A 54 9.03 -0.18 2.06
CA SER A 54 9.05 -0.94 3.31
C SER A 54 7.70 -0.86 4.03
N LEU A 55 7.07 0.33 4.09
CA LEU A 55 5.73 0.48 4.66
C LEU A 55 4.67 -0.28 3.86
N ALA A 56 4.74 -0.23 2.52
CA ALA A 56 3.83 -0.99 1.66
C ALA A 56 3.93 -2.51 1.89
N GLU A 57 5.15 -3.04 1.98
CA GLU A 57 5.38 -4.46 2.26
C GLU A 57 4.89 -4.89 3.65
N LEU A 58 5.15 -4.07 4.67
CA LEU A 58 4.66 -4.33 6.03
C LEU A 58 3.14 -4.30 6.09
N THR A 59 2.51 -3.35 5.40
CA THR A 59 1.06 -3.23 5.34
C THR A 59 0.44 -4.40 4.57
N ALA A 60 1.05 -4.83 3.47
CA ALA A 60 0.61 -6.01 2.71
C ALA A 60 0.63 -7.27 3.56
N ARG A 61 1.74 -7.53 4.26
CA ARG A 61 1.87 -8.69 5.16
C ARG A 61 0.82 -8.68 6.27
N ARG A 62 0.65 -7.52 6.92
CA ARG A 62 -0.37 -7.36 7.96
C ARG A 62 -1.78 -7.66 7.42
N LEU A 63 -2.12 -7.16 6.23
CA LEU A 63 -3.42 -7.42 5.61
C LEU A 63 -3.59 -8.90 5.24
N SER A 64 -2.54 -9.58 4.81
CA SER A 64 -2.58 -11.04 4.60
C SER A 64 -2.85 -11.79 5.91
N ASP A 65 -2.17 -11.44 7.00
CA ASP A 65 -2.40 -12.04 8.32
C ASP A 65 -3.83 -11.77 8.82
N GLU A 66 -4.33 -10.53 8.66
CA GLU A 66 -5.71 -10.16 9.00
C GLU A 66 -6.72 -10.95 8.16
N ALA A 67 -6.44 -11.19 6.87
CA ALA A 67 -7.32 -11.97 6.01
C ALA A 67 -7.49 -13.41 6.51
N ASP A 68 -6.40 -14.05 6.95
CA ASP A 68 -6.42 -15.40 7.51
C ASP A 68 -7.18 -15.45 8.84
N LEU A 69 -7.00 -14.44 9.69
CA LEU A 69 -7.74 -14.30 10.94
C LEU A 69 -9.25 -14.14 10.69
N TYR A 70 -9.66 -13.27 9.76
CA TYR A 70 -11.06 -13.09 9.41
C TYR A 70 -11.67 -14.32 8.76
N ALA A 71 -10.92 -15.02 7.91
CA ALA A 71 -11.37 -16.28 7.32
C ALA A 71 -11.63 -17.34 8.39
N THR A 72 -10.73 -17.46 9.37
CA THR A 72 -10.88 -18.36 10.53
C THR A 72 -12.08 -17.99 11.40
N ALA A 73 -12.35 -16.69 11.55
CA ALA A 73 -13.50 -16.17 12.30
C ALA A 73 -14.85 -16.29 11.55
N GLY A 74 -14.85 -16.72 10.28
CA GLY A 74 -16.05 -16.80 9.45
C GLY A 74 -16.51 -15.46 8.86
N ASP A 75 -15.69 -14.40 8.96
CA ASP A 75 -15.97 -13.09 8.36
C ASP A 75 -15.39 -13.02 6.94
N ALA A 76 -16.10 -13.64 6.00
CA ALA A 76 -15.65 -13.74 4.61
C ALA A 76 -15.50 -12.36 3.93
N ALA A 77 -16.32 -11.38 4.30
CA ALA A 77 -16.30 -10.05 3.71
C ALA A 77 -15.03 -9.29 4.13
N ARG A 78 -14.67 -9.31 5.42
CA ARG A 78 -13.41 -8.70 5.88
C ARG A 78 -12.19 -9.45 5.38
N ALA A 79 -12.24 -10.79 5.34
CA ALA A 79 -11.16 -11.59 4.78
C ALA A 79 -10.87 -11.21 3.33
N GLU A 80 -11.92 -11.03 2.52
CA GLU A 80 -11.77 -10.63 1.12
C GLU A 80 -11.27 -9.20 0.97
N ALA A 81 -11.79 -8.26 1.78
CA ALA A 81 -11.31 -6.88 1.78
C ALA A 81 -9.80 -6.82 2.10
N SER A 82 -9.35 -7.55 3.12
CA SER A 82 -7.94 -7.63 3.51
C SER A 82 -7.08 -8.27 2.41
N ARG A 83 -7.54 -9.36 1.76
CA ARG A 83 -6.83 -9.96 0.61
C ARG A 83 -6.68 -8.99 -0.55
N ARG A 84 -7.74 -8.27 -0.91
CA ARG A 84 -7.68 -7.29 -2.02
C ARG A 84 -6.75 -6.12 -1.69
N GLY A 85 -6.73 -5.66 -0.44
CA GLY A 85 -5.78 -4.67 0.04
C GLY A 85 -4.33 -5.14 -0.04
N ALA A 86 -4.05 -6.36 0.44
CA ALA A 86 -2.72 -6.96 0.35
C ALA A 86 -2.27 -7.12 -1.11
N ALA A 87 -3.13 -7.67 -1.96
CA ALA A 87 -2.84 -7.87 -3.38
C ALA A 87 -2.56 -6.55 -4.12
N ALA A 88 -3.28 -5.48 -3.78
CA ALA A 88 -3.03 -4.16 -4.34
C ALA A 88 -1.63 -3.65 -3.99
N LEU A 89 -1.20 -3.80 -2.73
CA LEU A 89 0.14 -3.40 -2.31
C LEU A 89 1.24 -4.29 -2.91
N GLU A 90 1.01 -5.60 -3.01
CA GLU A 90 1.95 -6.54 -3.63
C GLU A 90 2.11 -6.31 -5.13
N ALA A 91 1.05 -5.92 -5.83
CA ALA A 91 1.11 -5.55 -7.25
C ALA A 91 2.00 -4.32 -7.49
N TYR A 92 2.19 -3.48 -6.47
CA TYR A 92 3.12 -2.35 -6.48
C TYR A 92 4.54 -2.71 -6.00
N ARG A 93 4.87 -4.00 -5.85
CA ARG A 93 6.28 -4.41 -5.87
C ARG A 93 6.86 -3.89 -7.18
N PRO A 94 7.87 -3.00 -7.15
CA PRO A 94 8.55 -2.64 -8.37
C PRO A 94 9.05 -3.94 -8.97
N ILE A 95 8.74 -4.15 -10.25
CA ILE A 95 9.53 -5.03 -11.12
C ILE A 95 10.97 -4.81 -10.69
N ARG A 96 11.64 -5.86 -10.22
CA ARG A 96 13.04 -5.79 -9.77
C ARG A 96 13.74 -4.88 -10.77
N HIS A 97 14.19 -3.71 -10.33
CA HIS A 97 15.28 -3.04 -11.01
C HIS A 97 16.47 -3.96 -10.71
N GLU A 98 16.54 -5.07 -11.44
CA GLU A 98 17.80 -5.78 -11.63
C GLU A 98 18.77 -4.72 -12.13
N GLY A 99 19.93 -4.70 -11.47
CA GLY A 99 20.85 -3.57 -11.44
C GLY A 99 21.13 -2.98 -12.81
N GLY A 100 20.84 -1.70 -12.95
CA GLY A 100 21.58 -0.85 -13.88
C GLY A 100 22.86 -0.37 -13.20
N THR A 101 23.85 -1.25 -13.09
CA THR A 101 25.30 -0.93 -13.06
C THR A 101 26.08 -2.15 -13.50
#